data_AF-A0A8J2VJN5-F1
#
_entry.id   AF-A0A8J2VJN5-F1
#
_cell.length_a   1.000
_cell.length_b   1.000
_cell.length_c   1.000
_cell.angle_alpha   90.00
_cell.angle_beta   90.00
_cell.angle_gamma   90.00
#
_symmetry.space_group_name_H-M   'P 1'
#
loop_
_entity.id
_entity.type
_entity.pdbx_description
1 polymer ?
#
loop_
_entity_poly.entity_id
_entity_poly.type
_entity_poly.pdbx_seq_one_letter_code
_entity_poly.pdbx_strand_id
1 'polypeptide(L)'
;MAELEGAEAGVALGSQEQMDILRMTSLKDIGGVLSPFDAWLLLRGLKTLAVRMDRHVENAREVARFLHEHPAVSEVFYPGLAHHPQRALVEKQMRAPGGMITFRVKGGQEAAFRMLNRYSYVLLPSAWEK
;
A
#
# COMPACT_ATOMS: atom_id res chain seq x y z
N MET A 1 24.26 -8.52 -1.56
CA MET A 1 22.98 -8.85 -2.22
C MET A 1 22.27 -9.88 -1.36
N ALA A 2 21.33 -9.45 -0.53
CA ALA A 2 20.36 -10.37 0.05
C ALA A 2 19.17 -10.34 -0.91
N GLU A 3 18.90 -11.45 -1.59
CA GLU A 3 17.60 -11.63 -2.26
C GLU A 3 16.55 -11.56 -1.14
N LEU A 4 15.73 -10.53 -1.16
CA LEU A 4 14.54 -10.49 -0.33
C LEU A 4 13.61 -11.56 -0.90
N GLU A 5 13.63 -12.77 -0.32
CA GLU A 5 12.61 -13.79 -0.57
C GLU A 5 11.26 -13.26 -0.07
N GLY A 6 10.57 -12.51 -0.94
CA GLY A 6 9.19 -12.09 -0.75
C GLY A 6 8.24 -13.19 -1.20
N ALA A 7 7.12 -13.34 -0.50
CA ALA A 7 6.02 -14.15 -1.00
C ALA A 7 5.21 -13.33 -2.01
N GLU A 8 5.03 -13.86 -3.22
CA GLU A 8 4.08 -13.32 -4.19
C GLU A 8 2.77 -14.10 -4.09
N ALA A 9 1.69 -13.41 -3.75
CA ALA A 9 0.40 -14.05 -3.56
C ALA A 9 -0.76 -13.14 -3.97
N GLY A 10 -1.81 -13.75 -4.51
CA GLY A 10 -3.11 -13.12 -4.76
C GLY A 10 -4.22 -13.86 -4.02
N VAL A 11 -5.29 -13.14 -3.67
CA VAL A 11 -6.49 -13.74 -3.05
C VAL A 11 -7.74 -13.19 -3.72
N ALA A 12 -8.70 -14.07 -3.98
CA ALA A 12 -10.04 -13.72 -4.43
C ALA A 12 -11.06 -14.19 -3.37
N LEU A 13 -12.08 -13.36 -3.12
CA LEU A 13 -13.17 -13.64 -2.19
C LEU A 13 -14.48 -13.30 -2.89
N GLY A 14 -15.51 -14.14 -2.72
CA GLY A 14 -16.82 -13.95 -3.35
C GLY A 14 -17.81 -15.03 -2.95
N SER A 15 -18.93 -15.12 -3.67
CA SER A 15 -19.93 -16.17 -3.45
C SER A 15 -19.37 -17.56 -3.78
N GLN A 16 -19.98 -18.62 -3.23
CA GLN A 16 -19.56 -19.99 -3.52
C GLN A 16 -19.56 -20.30 -5.03
N GLU A 17 -20.61 -19.88 -5.74
CA GLU A 17 -20.74 -20.02 -7.19
C GLU A 17 -19.56 -19.35 -7.93
N GLN A 18 -19.20 -18.13 -7.55
CA GLN A 18 -18.05 -17.42 -8.13
C GLN A 18 -16.73 -18.17 -7.83
N MET A 19 -16.57 -18.67 -6.61
CA MET A 19 -15.36 -19.40 -6.23
C MET A 19 -15.25 -20.74 -6.97
N ASP A 20 -16.35 -21.43 -7.26
CA ASP A 20 -16.34 -22.68 -8.01
C ASP A 20 -15.93 -22.47 -9.47
N ILE A 21 -16.38 -21.38 -10.08
CA ILE A 21 -15.91 -20.96 -11.42
C ILE A 21 -14.39 -20.70 -11.39
N LEU A 22 -13.89 -19.94 -10.42
CA LEU A 22 -12.45 -19.64 -10.31
C LEU A 22 -11.61 -20.89 -10.03
N ARG A 23 -12.13 -21.85 -9.25
CA ARG A 23 -11.45 -23.13 -9.02
C ARG A 23 -11.31 -23.92 -10.32
N MET A 24 -12.39 -24.02 -11.09
CA MET A 24 -12.38 -24.80 -12.33
C MET A 24 -11.58 -24.13 -13.45
N THR A 25 -11.55 -22.80 -13.50
CA THR A 25 -10.85 -22.05 -14.56
C THR A 25 -9.43 -21.68 -14.14
N SER A 26 -9.26 -20.80 -13.16
CA SER A 26 -7.94 -20.25 -12.80
C SER A 26 -7.02 -21.27 -12.13
N LEU A 27 -7.53 -22.08 -11.20
CA LEU A 27 -6.68 -23.03 -10.48
C LEU A 27 -6.40 -24.30 -11.31
N LYS A 28 -7.42 -24.85 -11.97
CA LYS A 28 -7.28 -26.09 -12.73
C LYS A 28 -6.76 -25.87 -14.16
N ASP A 29 -7.38 -24.98 -14.93
CA ASP A 29 -7.06 -24.86 -16.36
C ASP A 29 -5.86 -23.93 -16.63
N ILE A 30 -5.74 -22.82 -15.88
CA ILE A 30 -4.61 -21.88 -16.01
C ILE A 30 -3.42 -22.30 -15.14
N GLY A 31 -3.68 -22.98 -14.01
CA GLY A 31 -2.63 -23.39 -13.07
C GLY A 31 -2.12 -22.25 -12.18
N GLY A 32 -2.91 -21.19 -11.97
CA GLY A 32 -2.60 -20.07 -11.09
C GLY A 32 -2.68 -20.43 -9.59
N VAL A 33 -1.99 -21.49 -9.19
CA VAL A 33 -2.04 -22.06 -7.83
C VAL A 33 -0.89 -21.50 -7.00
N LEU A 34 -1.21 -21.08 -5.77
CA LEU A 34 -0.21 -20.57 -4.82
C LEU A 34 0.66 -21.71 -4.29
N SER A 35 1.98 -21.49 -4.25
CA SER A 35 2.92 -22.43 -3.61
C SER A 35 2.56 -22.63 -2.13
N PRO A 36 2.68 -23.86 -1.58
CA PRO A 36 2.46 -24.10 -0.14
C PRO A 36 3.36 -23.26 0.76
N PHE A 37 4.58 -22.93 0.32
CA PHE A 37 5.50 -22.09 1.10
C PHE A 37 5.05 -20.63 1.13
N ASP A 38 4.63 -20.07 0.00
CA ASP A 38 4.08 -18.71 -0.07
C ASP A 38 2.77 -18.59 0.70
N ALA A 39 1.92 -19.63 0.63
CA ALA A 39 0.72 -19.73 1.46
C ALA A 39 1.05 -19.69 2.95
N TRP A 40 2.10 -20.39 3.38
CA TRP A 40 2.57 -20.36 4.77
C TRP A 40 3.10 -18.98 5.18
N LEU A 41 3.88 -18.32 4.31
CA LEU A 41 4.37 -16.95 4.55
C LEU A 41 3.21 -15.94 4.66
N LEU A 42 2.20 -16.06 3.78
CA LEU A 42 0.99 -15.25 3.83
C LEU A 42 0.25 -15.41 5.16
N LEU A 43 0.00 -16.67 5.57
CA LEU A 43 -0.65 -16.97 6.85
C LEU A 43 0.15 -16.47 8.06
N ARG A 44 1.48 -16.55 8.00
CA ARG A 44 2.38 -16.00 9.03
C ARG A 44 2.24 -14.46 9.10
N GLY A 45 2.21 -13.77 7.97
CA GLY A 45 2.06 -12.31 7.89
C GLY A 45 0.68 -11.81 8.35
N LEU A 46 -0.37 -12.58 8.09
CA LEU A 46 -1.75 -12.24 8.47
C LEU A 46 -1.95 -12.11 9.99
N LYS A 47 -1.24 -12.92 10.79
CA LYS A 47 -1.33 -12.88 12.26
C LYS A 47 -1.00 -11.51 12.86
N THR A 48 -0.17 -10.72 12.20
CA THR A 48 0.25 -9.38 12.65
C THR A 48 -0.36 -8.25 11.82
N LEU A 49 -1.29 -8.55 10.91
CA LEU A 49 -1.85 -7.55 10.01
C LEU A 49 -2.51 -6.40 10.76
N ALA A 50 -3.34 -6.69 11.77
CA ALA A 50 -4.05 -5.66 12.54
C ALA A 50 -3.08 -4.67 13.20
N VAL A 51 -2.11 -5.16 13.98
CA VAL A 51 -1.15 -4.31 14.69
C VAL A 51 -0.25 -3.51 13.75
N ARG A 52 0.11 -4.07 12.57
CA ARG A 52 0.85 -3.33 11.54
C ARG A 52 -0.01 -2.23 10.94
N MET A 53 -1.27 -2.51 10.63
CA MET A 53 -2.18 -1.51 10.07
C MET A 53 -2.45 -0.36 11.05
N ASP A 54 -2.60 -0.63 12.34
CA ASP A 54 -2.75 0.41 13.36
C ASP A 54 -1.54 1.36 13.36
N ARG A 55 -0.33 0.80 13.37
CA ARG A 55 0.91 1.58 13.32
C ARG A 55 1.11 2.31 11.99
N HIS A 56 0.74 1.69 10.86
CA HIS A 56 0.78 2.35 9.55
C HIS A 56 -0.15 3.55 9.49
N VAL A 57 -1.35 3.46 10.05
CA VAL A 57 -2.31 4.56 10.11
C VAL A 57 -1.80 5.68 11.03
N GLU A 58 -1.30 5.33 12.22
CA GLU A 58 -0.74 6.30 13.17
C GLU A 58 0.41 7.09 12.53
N ASN A 59 1.41 6.39 11.98
CA ASN A 59 2.55 7.02 11.33
C ASN A 59 2.13 7.85 10.11
N ALA A 60 1.19 7.35 9.29
CA ALA A 60 0.75 8.06 8.10
C ALA A 60 0.02 9.37 8.43
N ARG A 61 -0.74 9.42 9.53
CA ARG A 61 -1.37 10.67 9.99
C ARG A 61 -0.35 11.73 10.36
N GLU A 62 0.71 11.35 11.09
CA GLU A 62 1.78 12.29 11.46
C GLU A 62 2.52 12.80 10.22
N VAL A 63 2.90 11.88 9.31
CA VAL A 63 3.61 12.24 8.06
C VAL A 63 2.73 13.11 7.16
N ALA A 64 1.45 12.78 7.01
CA ALA A 64 0.53 13.56 6.17
C ALA A 64 0.33 14.99 6.72
N ARG A 65 0.26 15.17 8.04
CA ARG A 65 0.19 16.48 8.69
C ARG A 65 1.47 17.28 8.44
N PHE A 66 2.63 16.67 8.68
CA PHE A 66 3.93 17.30 8.42
C PHE A 66 4.05 17.76 6.97
N LEU A 67 3.69 16.91 6.01
CA LEU A 67 3.74 17.25 4.59
C LEU A 67 2.75 18.35 4.21
N HIS A 68 1.57 18.38 4.84
CA HIS A 68 0.54 19.38 4.55
C HIS A 68 0.99 20.79 4.96
N GLU A 69 1.76 20.89 6.05
CA GLU A 69 2.31 22.17 6.56
C GLU A 69 3.64 22.56 5.89
N HIS A 70 4.27 21.65 5.15
CA HIS A 70 5.61 21.88 4.62
C HIS A 70 5.62 22.82 3.40
N PRO A 71 6.42 23.91 3.39
CA PRO A 71 6.36 24.95 2.36
C PRO A 71 6.77 24.46 0.96
N ALA A 72 7.57 23.41 0.86
CA ALA A 72 7.97 22.81 -0.42
C ALA A 72 6.94 21.83 -1.00
N VAL A 73 5.86 21.52 -0.28
CA VAL A 73 4.76 20.67 -0.74
C VAL A 73 3.62 21.58 -1.21
N SER A 74 3.03 21.27 -2.36
CA SER A 74 1.88 22.03 -2.87
C SER A 74 0.55 21.38 -2.53
N GLU A 75 0.52 20.05 -2.39
CA GLU A 75 -0.72 19.30 -2.19
C GLU A 75 -0.43 17.94 -1.55
N VAL A 76 -1.31 17.49 -0.66
CA VAL A 76 -1.24 16.17 -0.01
C VAL A 76 -2.57 15.45 -0.20
N PHE A 77 -2.50 14.21 -0.69
CA PHE A 77 -3.61 13.29 -0.86
C PHE A 77 -3.50 12.20 0.20
N TYR A 78 -4.36 12.32 1.21
CA TYR A 78 -4.49 11.31 2.25
C TYR A 78 -5.94 11.28 2.76
N PRO A 79 -6.62 10.12 2.76
CA PRO A 79 -8.02 10.01 3.19
C PRO A 79 -8.27 10.48 4.62
N GLY A 80 -7.23 10.47 5.47
CA GLY A 80 -7.31 10.87 6.88
C GLY A 80 -7.18 12.37 7.14
N LEU A 81 -7.01 13.22 6.11
CA LEU A 81 -6.94 14.67 6.28
C LEU A 81 -8.33 15.27 6.54
N ALA A 82 -8.40 16.28 7.41
CA ALA A 82 -9.66 16.92 7.79
C ALA A 82 -10.43 17.52 6.59
N HIS A 83 -9.72 17.97 5.56
CA HIS A 83 -10.24 18.62 4.36
C HIS A 83 -10.32 17.68 3.15
N HIS A 84 -10.25 16.35 3.34
CA HIS A 84 -10.35 15.41 2.22
C HIS A 84 -11.74 15.48 1.54
N PRO A 85 -11.83 15.63 0.20
CA PRO A 85 -13.11 15.84 -0.49
C PRO A 85 -14.17 14.77 -0.24
N GLN A 86 -13.73 13.53 0.01
CA GLN A 86 -14.60 12.37 0.23
C GLN A 86 -14.64 11.90 1.70
N ARG A 87 -14.39 12.80 2.66
CA ARG A 87 -14.31 12.44 4.09
C ARG A 87 -15.52 11.64 4.60
N ALA A 88 -16.74 12.06 4.26
CA ALA A 88 -17.95 11.36 4.67
C ALA A 88 -18.03 9.91 4.12
N LEU A 89 -17.50 9.67 2.91
CA LEU A 89 -17.42 8.33 2.33
C LEU A 89 -16.36 7.48 3.04
N VAL A 90 -15.21 8.07 3.35
CA VAL A 90 -14.12 7.44 4.11
C VAL A 90 -14.63 6.99 5.47
N GLU A 91 -15.32 7.87 6.22
CA GLU A 91 -15.91 7.54 7.52
C GLU A 91 -16.98 6.46 7.44
N LYS A 92 -17.73 6.39 6.33
CA LYS A 92 -18.77 5.37 6.11
C LYS A 92 -18.19 3.99 5.74
N GLN A 93 -17.12 3.93 4.94
CA GLN A 93 -16.63 2.67 4.36
C GLN A 93 -15.35 2.13 5.00
N MET A 94 -14.57 2.97 5.67
CA MET A 94 -13.24 2.61 6.19
C MET A 94 -13.20 2.75 7.71
N ARG A 95 -12.65 1.75 8.40
CA ARG A 95 -12.36 1.85 9.85
C ARG A 95 -11.22 2.85 10.13
N ALA A 96 -10.28 2.95 9.19
CA ALA A 96 -9.11 3.82 9.27
C ALA A 96 -8.61 4.16 7.84
N PRO A 97 -7.93 5.30 7.64
CA PRO A 97 -7.53 5.81 6.31
C PRO A 97 -6.37 5.06 5.62
N GLY A 98 -5.77 4.06 6.26
CA GLY A 98 -4.61 3.33 5.74
C GLY A 98 -3.28 4.07 5.90
N GLY A 99 -2.22 3.48 5.34
CA GLY A 99 -0.84 3.96 5.46
C GLY A 99 -0.25 4.63 4.22
N MET A 100 -1.03 4.74 3.14
CA MET A 100 -0.54 5.29 1.86
C MET A 100 -0.76 6.80 1.80
N ILE A 101 0.28 7.53 1.43
CA ILE A 101 0.25 8.99 1.26
C ILE A 101 0.79 9.32 -0.12
N THR A 102 0.13 10.23 -0.82
CA THR A 102 0.65 10.82 -2.06
C THR A 102 0.71 12.32 -1.90
N PHE A 103 1.72 12.98 -2.44
CA PHE A 103 1.85 14.43 -2.34
C PHE A 103 2.60 15.00 -3.55
N ARG A 104 2.40 16.30 -3.82
CA ARG A 104 3.08 17.02 -4.89
C ARG A 104 4.14 17.95 -4.31
N VAL A 105 5.34 17.89 -4.88
CA VAL A 105 6.46 18.78 -4.53
C VAL A 105 6.45 20.00 -5.46
N LYS A 106 6.66 21.18 -4.90
CA LYS A 106 6.83 22.42 -5.68
C LYS A 106 8.13 22.35 -6.49
N GLY A 107 8.09 22.80 -7.73
CA GLY A 107 9.22 22.69 -8.66
C GLY A 107 9.22 21.42 -9.52
N GLY A 108 8.11 20.65 -9.50
CA GLY A 108 7.84 19.59 -10.45
C GLY A 108 8.78 18.39 -10.34
N GLN A 109 8.96 17.70 -11.47
CA GLN A 109 9.68 16.43 -11.56
C GLN A 109 11.10 16.53 -10.98
N GLU A 110 11.89 17.52 -11.39
CA GLU A 110 13.27 17.64 -10.93
C GLU A 110 13.38 17.82 -9.41
N ALA A 111 12.49 18.62 -8.81
CA ALA A 111 12.46 18.82 -7.37
C ALA A 111 12.12 17.52 -6.63
N ALA A 112 11.18 16.73 -7.18
CA ALA A 112 10.85 15.41 -6.65
C ALA A 112 12.05 14.46 -6.73
N PHE A 113 12.76 14.37 -7.87
CA PHE A 113 13.96 13.53 -8.00
C PHE A 113 15.09 13.97 -7.07
N ARG A 114 15.36 15.28 -6.94
CA ARG A 114 16.34 15.80 -5.97
C ARG A 114 15.98 15.45 -4.54
N MET A 115 14.69 15.47 -4.20
CA MET A 115 14.20 15.05 -2.88
C MET A 115 14.44 13.55 -2.70
N LEU A 116 14.05 12.72 -3.68
CA LEU A 116 14.21 11.26 -3.66
C LEU A 116 15.68 10.84 -3.46
N ASN A 117 16.60 11.47 -4.19
CA ASN A 117 18.04 11.18 -4.14
C ASN A 117 18.70 11.53 -2.79
N ARG A 118 18.02 12.27 -1.90
CA ARG A 118 18.53 12.62 -0.57
C ARG A 118 17.97 11.77 0.57
N TYR A 119 17.02 10.87 0.32
CA TYR A 119 16.50 10.01 1.38
C TYR A 119 17.48 8.88 1.71
N SER A 120 17.69 8.64 3.00
CA SER A 120 18.53 7.53 3.49
C SER A 120 17.73 6.42 4.18
N TYR A 121 16.46 6.68 4.54
CA TYR A 121 15.62 5.76 5.30
C TYR A 121 14.47 5.14 4.50
N VAL A 122 14.10 5.74 3.36
CA VAL A 122 13.07 5.21 2.46
C VAL A 122 13.79 4.43 1.38
N LEU A 123 13.52 3.13 1.28
CA LEU A 123 14.03 2.31 0.19
C LEU A 123 13.35 2.77 -1.11
N LEU A 124 14.17 3.18 -2.08
CA LEU A 124 13.71 3.38 -3.44
C LEU A 124 13.75 2.02 -4.14
N PRO A 125 12.61 1.43 -4.53
CA PRO A 125 12.61 0.19 -5.29
C PRO A 125 13.33 0.41 -6.62
N SER A 126 14.07 -0.59 -7.10
CA SER A 126 14.83 -0.56 -8.37
C SER A 126 13.98 -0.34 -9.63
N ALA A 127 12.65 -0.26 -9.52
CA ALA A 127 11.75 0.01 -10.64
C ALA A 127 11.81 1.45 -11.19
N TRP A 128 12.57 2.35 -10.54
CA TRP A 128 12.73 3.76 -10.95
C TRP A 128 14.07 4.05 -11.63
N GLU A 129 14.81 3.01 -12.01
CA GLU A 129 16.17 3.11 -12.58
C GLU A 129 16.21 3.02 -14.11
N LYS A 130 15.09 3.29 -14.79
CA LYS A 130 15.04 3.42 -16.27
C LYS A 130 14.46 4.77 -16.69
#